data_AF-A0A6J8D1C1-F1
#
_entry.id   AF-A0A6J8D1C1-F1
#
_cell.length_a   1.000
_cell.length_b   1.000
_cell.length_c   1.000
_cell.angle_alpha   90.00
_cell.angle_beta   90.00
_cell.angle_gamma   90.00
#
_symmetry.space_group_name_H-M   'P 1'
#
loop_
_entity.id
_entity.type
_entity.pdbx_description
1 polymer ?
#
loop_
_entity_poly.entity_id
_entity_poly.type
_entity_poly.pdbx_seq_one_letter_code
_entity_poly.pdbx_strand_id
1 'polypeptide(L)'
;MTQAFSSCSKVYINSVLANKAPTCFSDDTSEEPCGNGRVDSGEQCDGGYLGKFDLDPCCTTSCQLKTGSICSPSNHACCTTSCQMASAGVVCSSDVQETCTAESVCTGSSLICPQGANKPLGSSCLDGGQCDGLGTCQAYCEARGLQSCVCGDVGDSCKRCCKDTSATSPTCSAVNQTAFHQDGRPCTVGYCKQGTCINSDPSYISRFFDLIDQISFDFIAEAFKTNMVAFIQVFSLLIWVPLSCVVWCRDKRSQKWSRNELNIKKRENRNLMVDQDGRPIKRPVKKPRSDNPYLSMEPRSLSGRPYSSRAPSTKPGKSQKNKVKPNRRRRDENHLSMSRDLDGDSVA
;
A
#
# COMPACT_ATOMS: atom_id res chain seq x y z
N MET A 1 -1.65 13.91 -30.72
CA MET A 1 -0.89 14.72 -29.74
C MET A 1 0.29 13.89 -29.26
N THR A 2 1.52 14.39 -29.36
CA THR A 2 2.68 13.75 -28.72
C THR A 2 2.57 13.97 -27.22
N GLN A 3 2.46 12.88 -26.44
CA GLN A 3 2.49 12.96 -24.99
C GLN A 3 3.91 13.39 -24.58
N ALA A 4 4.07 14.60 -24.06
CA ALA A 4 5.36 15.17 -23.73
C ALA A 4 5.32 15.81 -22.34
N PHE A 5 6.41 15.66 -21.59
CA PHE A 5 6.61 16.38 -20.34
C PHE A 5 6.72 17.89 -20.56
N SER A 6 6.23 18.66 -19.59
CA SER A 6 6.39 20.12 -19.56
C SER A 6 7.85 20.52 -19.31
N SER A 7 8.19 21.80 -19.55
CA SER A 7 9.53 22.33 -19.26
C SER A 7 9.91 22.19 -17.79
N CYS A 8 8.99 22.48 -16.87
CA CYS A 8 9.20 22.33 -15.43
C CYS A 8 9.53 20.88 -15.04
N SER A 9 8.75 19.92 -15.56
CA SER A 9 8.99 18.50 -15.30
C SER A 9 10.34 18.06 -15.87
N LYS A 10 10.70 18.50 -17.08
CA LYS A 10 12.00 18.19 -17.68
C LYS A 10 13.17 18.72 -16.86
N VAL A 11 13.09 19.97 -16.38
CA VAL A 11 14.15 20.57 -15.53
C VAL A 11 14.32 19.76 -14.24
N TYR A 12 13.21 19.40 -13.59
CA TYR A 12 13.24 18.60 -12.36
C TYR A 12 13.78 17.19 -12.59
N ILE A 13 13.29 16.48 -13.60
CA ILE A 13 13.77 15.13 -13.95
C ILE A 13 15.27 15.18 -14.28
N ASN A 14 15.71 16.17 -15.05
CA ASN A 14 17.12 16.29 -15.43
C ASN A 14 18.03 16.51 -14.22
N SER A 15 17.62 17.32 -13.24
CA SER A 15 18.41 17.51 -12.02
C SER A 15 18.54 16.21 -11.20
N VAL A 16 17.49 15.39 -11.15
CA VAL A 16 17.55 14.07 -10.50
C VAL A 16 18.45 13.12 -11.28
N LEU A 17 18.28 13.02 -12.60
CA LEU A 17 19.08 12.14 -13.45
C LEU A 17 20.58 12.47 -13.36
N ALA A 18 20.95 13.75 -13.44
CA ALA A 18 22.34 14.18 -13.36
C ALA A 18 23.03 13.77 -12.04
N ASN A 19 22.29 13.69 -10.94
CA ASN A 19 22.84 13.39 -9.62
C ASN A 19 22.67 11.93 -9.17
N LYS A 20 21.68 11.21 -9.72
CA LYS A 20 21.29 9.88 -9.24
C LYS A 20 21.44 8.79 -10.28
N ALA A 21 21.32 9.09 -11.58
CA ALA A 21 21.45 8.07 -12.62
C ALA A 21 22.77 7.28 -12.51
N PRO A 22 23.95 7.90 -12.29
CA PRO A 22 25.21 7.15 -12.19
C PRO A 22 25.26 6.14 -11.03
N THR A 23 24.34 6.22 -10.06
CA THR A 23 24.33 5.32 -8.90
C THR A 23 23.69 3.96 -9.18
N CYS A 24 22.80 3.87 -10.16
CA CYS A 24 22.04 2.63 -10.43
C CYS A 24 21.62 2.42 -11.88
N PHE A 25 21.88 3.37 -12.79
CA PHE A 25 21.66 3.16 -14.21
C PHE A 25 22.91 2.48 -14.76
N SER A 26 22.71 1.41 -15.53
CA SER A 26 23.76 0.67 -16.20
C SER A 26 23.66 0.91 -17.71
N ASP A 27 24.80 1.05 -18.38
CA ASP A 27 24.88 1.04 -19.84
C ASP A 27 24.72 -0.38 -20.41
N ASP A 28 24.73 -1.40 -19.53
CA ASP A 28 24.46 -2.78 -19.87
C ASP A 28 23.00 -2.94 -20.30
N THR A 29 22.80 -2.89 -21.61
CA THR A 29 21.67 -3.49 -22.31
C THR A 29 21.79 -5.02 -22.38
N SER A 30 22.90 -5.58 -21.87
CA SER A 30 23.21 -7.02 -21.81
C SER A 30 22.40 -7.77 -20.74
N GLU A 31 21.74 -7.04 -19.84
CA GLU A 31 20.67 -7.55 -18.99
C GLU A 31 19.37 -7.57 -19.81
N GLU A 32 19.32 -8.30 -20.93
CA GLU A 32 18.06 -8.85 -21.48
C GLU A 32 17.73 -10.04 -20.58
N PRO A 33 17.12 -9.83 -19.40
CA PRO A 33 17.21 -10.80 -18.33
C PRO A 33 16.02 -11.72 -18.52
N CYS A 34 16.28 -12.84 -19.17
CA CYS A 34 15.36 -13.96 -19.25
C CYS A 34 14.51 -14.07 -17.97
N GLY A 35 13.19 -13.94 -18.14
CA GLY A 35 12.21 -13.87 -17.07
C GLY A 35 11.70 -12.47 -16.76
N ASN A 36 11.82 -11.50 -17.67
CA ASN A 36 11.12 -10.21 -17.63
C ASN A 36 9.72 -10.31 -18.29
N GLY A 37 9.43 -11.41 -19.01
CA GLY A 37 8.17 -11.71 -19.67
C GLY A 37 8.05 -11.20 -21.11
N ARG A 38 9.13 -10.64 -21.66
CA ARG A 38 9.23 -10.13 -23.03
C ARG A 38 10.30 -10.92 -23.76
N VAL A 39 9.99 -11.36 -24.97
CA VAL A 39 10.97 -12.03 -25.83
C VAL A 39 11.96 -10.98 -26.36
N ASP A 40 13.19 -11.07 -25.89
CA ASP A 40 14.31 -10.22 -26.31
C ASP A 40 15.23 -10.95 -27.33
N SER A 41 16.34 -10.34 -27.73
CA SER A 41 17.15 -10.82 -28.86
C SER A 41 17.93 -12.09 -28.53
N GLY A 42 17.52 -13.23 -29.09
CA GLY A 42 18.15 -14.54 -28.86
C GLY A 42 17.33 -15.47 -27.98
N GLU A 43 16.21 -14.99 -27.47
CA GLU A 43 15.19 -15.78 -26.77
C GLU A 43 14.14 -16.30 -27.76
N GLN A 44 13.60 -17.49 -27.49
CA GLN A 44 12.45 -18.03 -28.24
C GLN A 44 11.12 -17.80 -27.52
N CYS A 45 11.19 -17.59 -26.21
CA CYS A 45 10.06 -17.32 -25.32
C CYS A 45 10.60 -16.70 -24.04
N ASP A 46 9.73 -16.01 -23.30
CA ASP A 46 10.02 -15.61 -21.93
C ASP A 46 8.76 -15.83 -21.07
N GLY A 47 8.79 -16.84 -20.21
CA GLY A 47 7.70 -17.17 -19.29
C GLY A 47 7.56 -16.19 -18.11
N GLY A 48 8.35 -15.12 -18.08
CA GLY A 48 8.41 -14.13 -17.02
C GLY A 48 8.75 -14.76 -15.67
N TYR A 49 8.06 -14.30 -14.63
CA TYR A 49 8.22 -14.82 -13.27
C TYR A 49 7.96 -16.33 -13.19
N LEU A 50 6.96 -16.86 -13.90
CA LEU A 50 6.64 -18.30 -13.89
C LEU A 50 7.71 -19.12 -14.60
N GLY A 51 8.24 -18.61 -15.71
CA GLY A 51 9.34 -19.21 -16.45
C GLY A 51 10.59 -19.41 -15.61
N LYS A 52 10.90 -18.47 -14.69
CA LYS A 52 12.05 -18.60 -13.76
C LYS A 52 11.96 -19.80 -12.81
N PHE A 53 10.76 -20.33 -12.56
CA PHE A 53 10.53 -21.50 -11.70
C PHE A 53 10.14 -22.76 -12.49
N ASP A 54 10.35 -22.76 -13.81
CA ASP A 54 9.96 -23.86 -14.72
C ASP A 54 8.46 -24.20 -14.68
N LEU A 55 7.62 -23.21 -14.34
CA LEU A 55 6.16 -23.37 -14.24
C LEU A 55 5.44 -23.02 -15.55
N ASP A 56 6.12 -22.42 -16.52
CA ASP A 56 5.58 -22.22 -17.86
C ASP A 56 5.61 -23.59 -18.60
N PRO A 57 4.47 -24.08 -19.13
CA PRO A 57 4.42 -25.38 -19.80
C PRO A 57 5.15 -25.40 -21.15
N CYS A 58 5.45 -24.23 -21.72
CA CYS A 58 5.96 -24.07 -23.07
C CYS A 58 7.38 -23.48 -23.10
N CYS A 59 7.77 -22.75 -22.05
CA CYS A 59 9.04 -22.05 -21.96
C CYS A 59 9.93 -22.63 -20.84
N THR A 60 11.22 -22.77 -21.12
CA THR A 60 12.23 -23.19 -20.13
C THR A 60 12.74 -22.00 -19.31
N THR A 61 13.44 -22.29 -18.20
CA THR A 61 14.12 -21.27 -17.37
C THR A 61 15.24 -20.52 -18.10
N SER A 62 15.64 -20.98 -19.29
CA SER A 62 16.67 -20.38 -20.14
C SER A 62 16.08 -19.65 -21.36
N CYS A 63 14.78 -19.34 -21.34
CA CYS A 63 14.09 -18.60 -22.39
C CYS A 63 14.15 -19.26 -23.78
N GLN A 64 14.17 -20.60 -23.75
CA GLN A 64 14.04 -21.47 -24.92
C GLN A 64 12.72 -22.23 -24.86
N LEU A 65 12.12 -22.50 -26.02
CA LEU A 65 10.90 -23.30 -26.09
C LEU A 65 11.19 -24.75 -25.68
N LYS A 66 10.27 -25.34 -24.92
CA LYS A 66 10.30 -26.77 -24.58
C LYS A 66 10.10 -27.60 -25.84
N THR A 67 10.65 -28.82 -25.86
CA THR A 67 10.53 -29.73 -27.01
C THR A 67 9.08 -29.93 -27.42
N GLY A 68 8.77 -29.72 -28.71
CA GLY A 68 7.42 -29.83 -29.27
C GLY A 68 6.56 -28.57 -29.11
N SER A 69 7.03 -27.55 -28.38
CA SER A 69 6.38 -26.24 -28.29
C SER A 69 6.77 -25.39 -29.49
N ILE A 70 5.81 -24.69 -30.07
CA ILE A 70 6.07 -23.70 -31.14
C ILE A 70 5.88 -22.26 -30.66
N CYS A 71 5.27 -22.06 -29.48
CA CYS A 71 4.99 -20.78 -28.87
C CYS A 71 4.79 -20.91 -27.36
N SER A 72 4.79 -19.78 -26.63
CA SER A 72 4.30 -19.70 -25.24
C SER A 72 3.09 -18.74 -25.14
N PRO A 73 2.02 -19.10 -24.41
CA PRO A 73 0.90 -18.21 -24.06
C PRO A 73 1.33 -16.94 -23.32
N SER A 74 2.48 -16.98 -22.63
CA SER A 74 3.04 -15.84 -21.91
C SER A 74 3.46 -14.70 -22.84
N ASN A 75 3.77 -15.00 -24.11
CA ASN A 75 4.26 -14.02 -25.07
C ASN A 75 3.31 -13.79 -26.26
N HIS A 76 2.44 -14.75 -26.56
CA HIS A 76 1.57 -14.69 -27.73
C HIS A 76 0.11 -15.01 -27.37
N ALA A 77 -0.79 -14.06 -27.62
CA ALA A 77 -2.23 -14.24 -27.38
C ALA A 77 -2.86 -15.35 -28.27
N CYS A 78 -2.27 -15.64 -29.43
CA CYS A 78 -2.68 -16.74 -30.31
C CYS A 78 -1.92 -18.05 -30.06
N CYS A 79 -1.33 -18.20 -28.88
CA CYS A 79 -0.76 -19.48 -28.43
C CYS A 79 -1.70 -20.16 -27.43
N THR A 80 -1.99 -21.43 -27.69
CA THR A 80 -2.79 -22.28 -26.82
C THR A 80 -2.00 -22.76 -25.61
N THR A 81 -2.69 -23.18 -24.55
CA THR A 81 -2.05 -23.78 -23.36
C THR A 81 -1.30 -25.08 -23.66
N SER A 82 -1.55 -25.72 -24.80
CA SER A 82 -0.79 -26.86 -25.34
C SER A 82 0.47 -26.46 -26.12
N CYS A 83 0.87 -25.19 -26.05
CA CYS A 83 2.07 -24.67 -26.70
C CYS A 83 2.02 -24.74 -28.24
N GLN A 84 0.80 -24.72 -28.78
CA GLN A 84 0.50 -24.76 -30.22
C GLN A 84 -0.23 -23.50 -30.65
N MET A 85 -0.17 -23.20 -31.94
CA MET A 85 -0.89 -22.09 -32.55
C MET A 85 -2.39 -22.31 -32.42
N ALA A 86 -3.10 -21.25 -32.02
CA ALA A 86 -4.55 -21.26 -31.96
C ALA A 86 -5.17 -21.38 -33.36
N SER A 87 -6.28 -22.11 -33.48
CA SER A 87 -7.04 -22.20 -34.72
C SER A 87 -7.64 -20.84 -35.12
N ALA A 88 -8.02 -20.72 -36.39
CA ALA A 88 -8.74 -19.54 -36.87
C ALA A 88 -10.02 -19.30 -36.05
N GLY A 89 -10.28 -18.05 -35.67
CA GLY A 89 -11.48 -17.65 -34.94
C GLY A 89 -11.37 -17.64 -33.41
N VAL A 90 -10.24 -18.05 -32.82
CA VAL A 90 -10.00 -17.88 -31.38
C VAL A 90 -9.80 -16.41 -31.06
N VAL A 91 -10.57 -15.86 -30.13
CA VAL A 91 -10.46 -14.46 -29.69
C VAL A 91 -9.11 -14.22 -29.00
N CYS A 92 -8.36 -13.22 -29.48
CA CYS A 92 -7.03 -12.88 -28.94
C CYS A 92 -6.91 -11.44 -28.42
N SER A 93 -7.80 -10.54 -28.86
CA SER A 93 -7.96 -9.22 -28.26
C SER A 93 -9.45 -8.94 -28.11
N SER A 94 -9.87 -8.58 -26.90
CA SER A 94 -11.21 -8.06 -26.64
C SER A 94 -11.39 -6.68 -27.28
N ASP A 95 -12.63 -6.20 -27.28
CA ASP A 95 -12.95 -4.89 -27.81
C ASP A 95 -12.39 -3.77 -26.92
N VAL A 96 -11.75 -2.77 -27.54
CA VAL A 96 -11.12 -1.65 -26.85
C VAL A 96 -11.98 -0.40 -27.04
N GLN A 97 -12.62 0.05 -25.96
CA GLN A 97 -13.58 1.15 -26.02
C GLN A 97 -12.91 2.50 -26.28
N GLU A 98 -11.69 2.70 -25.78
CA GLU A 98 -10.92 3.94 -25.89
C GLU A 98 -10.53 4.24 -27.35
N THR A 99 -10.09 3.21 -28.07
CA THR A 99 -9.68 3.28 -29.48
C THR A 99 -10.76 2.79 -30.43
N CYS A 100 -11.99 2.59 -29.94
CA CYS A 100 -13.12 2.11 -30.73
C CYS A 100 -12.76 0.90 -31.62
N THR A 101 -11.98 -0.03 -31.08
CA THR A 101 -11.47 -1.19 -31.81
C THR A 101 -12.33 -2.39 -31.47
N ALA A 102 -12.83 -3.09 -32.50
CA ALA A 102 -13.58 -4.32 -32.33
C ALA A 102 -12.68 -5.46 -31.85
N GLU A 103 -13.31 -6.52 -31.35
CA GLU A 103 -12.63 -7.77 -31.02
C GLU A 103 -11.84 -8.30 -32.23
N SER A 104 -10.68 -8.88 -31.98
CA SER A 104 -9.88 -9.54 -33.00
C SER A 104 -9.61 -11.00 -32.66
N VAL A 105 -9.51 -11.80 -33.72
CA VAL A 105 -9.38 -13.25 -33.65
C VAL A 105 -8.10 -13.71 -34.34
N CYS A 106 -7.55 -14.82 -33.86
CA CYS A 106 -6.43 -15.50 -34.46
C CYS A 106 -6.76 -15.95 -35.88
N THR A 107 -5.78 -15.85 -36.77
CA THR A 107 -5.93 -16.26 -38.18
C THR A 107 -5.79 -17.77 -38.38
N GLY A 108 -5.26 -18.50 -37.40
CA GLY A 108 -4.88 -19.90 -37.54
C GLY A 108 -3.54 -20.13 -38.25
N SER A 109 -2.86 -19.07 -38.64
CA SER A 109 -1.59 -19.11 -39.39
C SER A 109 -0.49 -18.21 -38.81
N SER A 110 -0.80 -17.45 -37.76
CA SER A 110 0.11 -16.52 -37.10
C SER A 110 -0.07 -16.56 -35.58
N LEU A 111 1.01 -16.36 -34.85
CA LEU A 111 1.01 -16.18 -33.38
C LEU A 111 0.72 -14.73 -32.98
N ILE A 112 0.85 -13.79 -33.92
CA ILE A 112 0.56 -12.39 -33.72
C ILE A 112 -0.95 -12.18 -33.87
N CYS A 113 -1.58 -11.68 -32.81
CA CYS A 113 -2.98 -11.29 -32.85
C CYS A 113 -3.14 -10.10 -33.81
N PRO A 114 -3.97 -10.21 -34.86
CA PRO A 114 -4.19 -9.11 -35.78
C PRO A 114 -4.86 -7.94 -35.07
N GLN A 115 -4.63 -6.72 -35.56
CA GLN A 115 -5.33 -5.54 -35.05
C GLN A 115 -6.83 -5.67 -35.38
N GLY A 116 -7.68 -5.39 -34.38
CA GLY A 116 -9.12 -5.38 -34.57
C GLY A 116 -9.58 -4.29 -35.54
N ALA A 117 -10.70 -4.54 -36.21
CA ALA A 117 -11.31 -3.55 -37.10
C ALA A 117 -11.86 -2.36 -36.30
N ASN A 118 -11.97 -1.19 -36.93
CA ASN A 118 -12.66 -0.07 -36.30
C ASN A 118 -14.13 -0.41 -36.09
N LYS A 119 -14.67 -0.09 -34.91
CA LYS A 119 -16.10 -0.20 -34.63
C LYS A 119 -16.88 0.73 -35.56
N PRO A 120 -18.10 0.34 -35.99
CA PRO A 120 -18.94 1.18 -36.85
C PRO A 120 -19.20 2.58 -36.27
N LEU A 121 -19.36 3.56 -37.14
CA LEU A 121 -19.78 4.93 -36.78
C LEU A 121 -21.02 4.88 -35.88
N GLY A 122 -21.00 5.66 -34.79
CA GLY A 122 -22.11 5.76 -33.84
C GLY A 122 -22.15 4.67 -32.76
N SER A 123 -21.27 3.66 -32.85
CA SER A 123 -21.14 2.64 -31.79
C SER A 123 -20.81 3.29 -30.46
N SER A 124 -21.42 2.84 -29.37
CA SER A 124 -21.14 3.40 -28.03
C SER A 124 -19.72 3.05 -27.58
N CYS A 125 -19.03 4.01 -26.96
CA CYS A 125 -17.70 3.84 -26.39
C CYS A 125 -17.60 4.47 -25.00
N LEU A 126 -16.38 4.66 -24.50
CA LEU A 126 -16.10 5.12 -23.14
C LEU A 126 -16.91 6.39 -22.78
N ASP A 127 -17.41 6.45 -21.55
CA ASP A 127 -18.12 7.62 -21.00
C ASP A 127 -19.30 8.08 -21.88
N GLY A 128 -20.01 7.12 -22.50
CA GLY A 128 -21.17 7.37 -23.37
C GLY A 128 -20.84 8.13 -24.66
N GLY A 129 -19.56 8.19 -25.01
CA GLY A 129 -19.10 8.65 -26.31
C GLY A 129 -19.59 7.76 -27.45
N GLN A 130 -19.28 8.18 -28.67
CA GLN A 130 -19.56 7.40 -29.88
C GLN A 130 -18.32 7.29 -30.76
N CYS A 131 -18.17 6.13 -31.41
CA CYS A 131 -17.10 5.89 -32.35
C CYS A 131 -17.31 6.68 -33.64
N ASP A 132 -16.24 7.25 -34.18
CA ASP A 132 -16.24 7.98 -35.46
C ASP A 132 -16.15 7.06 -36.70
N GLY A 133 -16.04 5.75 -36.50
CA GLY A 133 -15.80 4.77 -37.58
C GLY A 133 -14.35 4.67 -38.05
N LEU A 134 -13.46 5.54 -37.55
CA LEU A 134 -12.04 5.60 -37.91
C LEU A 134 -11.11 5.13 -36.77
N GLY A 135 -11.67 4.69 -35.65
CA GLY A 135 -10.91 4.18 -34.49
C GLY A 135 -10.68 5.23 -33.41
N THR A 136 -11.52 6.27 -33.35
CA THR A 136 -11.49 7.25 -32.26
C THR A 136 -12.84 7.27 -31.53
N CYS A 137 -12.79 7.17 -30.20
CA CYS A 137 -13.95 7.42 -29.35
C CYS A 137 -14.16 8.93 -29.21
N GLN A 138 -15.19 9.48 -29.85
CA GLN A 138 -15.59 10.87 -29.65
C GLN A 138 -16.33 10.99 -28.32
N ALA A 139 -15.98 12.01 -27.53
CA ALA A 139 -16.67 12.29 -26.28
C ALA A 139 -18.15 12.62 -26.51
N TYR A 140 -18.94 12.47 -25.45
CA TYR A 140 -20.41 12.47 -25.51
C TYR A 140 -21.00 13.68 -26.24
N CYS A 141 -20.46 14.89 -26.01
CA CYS A 141 -20.96 16.12 -26.61
C CYS A 141 -20.53 16.24 -28.08
N GLU A 142 -19.26 15.94 -28.37
CA GLU A 142 -18.63 16.06 -29.68
C GLU A 142 -19.30 15.14 -30.70
N ALA A 143 -19.66 13.93 -30.27
CA ALA A 143 -20.45 12.98 -31.06
C ALA A 143 -21.83 13.53 -31.50
N ARG A 144 -22.34 14.55 -30.81
CA ARG A 144 -23.62 15.22 -31.08
C ARG A 144 -23.44 16.62 -31.68
N GLY A 145 -22.23 16.97 -32.10
CA GLY A 145 -21.92 18.30 -32.65
C GLY A 145 -21.88 19.42 -31.61
N LEU A 146 -21.73 19.09 -30.32
CA LEU A 146 -21.65 20.02 -29.21
C LEU A 146 -20.24 20.02 -28.60
N GLN A 147 -19.92 21.03 -27.79
CA GLN A 147 -18.65 21.12 -27.07
C GLN A 147 -18.81 20.64 -25.62
N SER A 148 -17.90 19.77 -25.16
CA SER A 148 -17.83 19.36 -23.76
C SER A 148 -17.49 20.54 -22.82
N CYS A 149 -18.19 20.64 -21.70
CA CYS A 149 -18.01 21.70 -20.71
C CYS A 149 -18.37 21.23 -19.28
N VAL A 150 -18.00 22.01 -18.27
CA VAL A 150 -18.33 21.74 -16.86
C VAL A 150 -19.48 22.65 -16.44
N CYS A 151 -20.54 22.08 -15.85
CA CYS A 151 -21.63 22.87 -15.29
C CYS A 151 -21.14 23.73 -14.11
N GLY A 152 -21.60 24.98 -14.04
CA GLY A 152 -21.17 25.93 -13.00
C GLY A 152 -21.65 25.57 -11.60
N ASP A 153 -22.79 24.89 -11.48
CA ASP A 153 -23.35 24.49 -10.20
C ASP A 153 -22.66 23.23 -9.63
N VAL A 154 -22.36 23.26 -8.33
CA VAL A 154 -21.71 22.14 -7.62
C VAL A 154 -22.57 20.86 -7.69
N GLY A 155 -23.89 21.00 -7.60
CA GLY A 155 -24.84 19.89 -7.72
C GLY A 155 -24.89 19.24 -9.10
N ASP A 156 -24.48 19.98 -10.14
CA ASP A 156 -24.48 19.53 -11.53
C ASP A 156 -23.07 19.22 -12.05
N SER A 157 -22.04 19.44 -11.24
CA SER A 157 -20.63 19.22 -11.62
C SER A 157 -20.30 17.76 -11.97
N CYS A 158 -21.16 16.81 -11.57
CA CYS A 158 -21.04 15.39 -11.90
C CYS A 158 -22.00 14.93 -13.00
N LYS A 159 -22.81 15.83 -13.55
CA LYS A 159 -23.63 15.59 -14.73
C LYS A 159 -22.84 15.91 -15.99
N ARG A 160 -23.17 15.25 -17.09
CA ARG A 160 -22.60 15.57 -18.40
C ARG A 160 -23.19 16.86 -18.92
N CYS A 161 -22.34 17.84 -19.17
CA CYS A 161 -22.75 19.14 -19.66
C CYS A 161 -22.16 19.41 -21.04
N CYS A 162 -23.01 19.92 -21.94
CA CYS A 162 -22.62 20.29 -23.28
C CYS A 162 -22.96 21.76 -23.52
N LYS A 163 -22.20 22.37 -24.43
CA LYS A 163 -22.39 23.73 -24.90
C LYS A 163 -22.56 23.69 -26.41
N ASP A 164 -23.65 24.26 -26.91
CA ASP A 164 -23.83 24.48 -28.34
C ASP A 164 -23.06 25.74 -28.75
N THR A 165 -22.01 25.57 -29.56
CA THR A 165 -21.18 26.67 -30.05
C THR A 165 -21.84 27.45 -31.20
N SER A 166 -22.91 26.92 -31.80
CA SER A 166 -23.66 27.57 -32.89
C SER A 166 -24.73 28.54 -32.38
N ALA A 167 -25.07 28.48 -31.10
CA ALA A 167 -26.07 29.35 -30.48
C ALA A 167 -25.55 30.78 -30.28
N THR A 168 -26.43 31.77 -30.40
CA THR A 168 -26.12 33.21 -30.20
C THR A 168 -25.62 33.52 -28.78
N SER A 169 -26.01 32.71 -27.78
CA SER A 169 -25.47 32.77 -26.42
C SER A 169 -25.16 31.35 -25.93
N PRO A 170 -23.92 30.87 -26.12
CA PRO A 170 -23.60 29.47 -25.91
C PRO A 170 -23.40 29.20 -24.42
N THR A 171 -24.39 28.57 -23.79
CA THR A 171 -24.39 28.25 -22.35
C THR A 171 -24.07 26.78 -22.12
N CYS A 172 -23.25 26.49 -21.12
CA CYS A 172 -22.98 25.12 -20.69
C CYS A 172 -24.15 24.62 -19.84
N SER A 173 -24.84 23.57 -20.28
CA SER A 173 -26.00 23.03 -19.56
C SER A 173 -25.96 21.51 -19.51
N ALA A 174 -26.54 20.95 -18.44
CA ALA A 174 -26.64 19.50 -18.28
C ALA A 174 -27.56 18.90 -19.35
N VAL A 175 -27.11 17.85 -20.04
CA VAL A 175 -27.86 17.28 -21.18
C VAL A 175 -29.09 16.51 -20.71
N ASN A 176 -28.96 15.75 -19.61
CA ASN A 176 -30.05 14.97 -19.04
C ASN A 176 -29.80 14.73 -17.53
N GLN A 177 -30.85 14.53 -16.75
CA GLN A 177 -30.78 14.29 -15.30
C GLN A 177 -30.15 12.94 -14.93
N THR A 178 -30.05 12.00 -15.87
CA THR A 178 -29.50 10.65 -15.65
C THR A 178 -28.11 10.43 -16.26
N ALA A 179 -27.59 11.41 -17.00
CA ALA A 179 -26.29 11.32 -17.66
C ALA A 179 -25.19 11.79 -16.70
N PHE A 180 -24.75 10.89 -15.81
CA PHE A 180 -23.68 11.16 -14.86
C PHE A 180 -22.31 10.75 -15.40
N HIS A 181 -21.27 11.44 -14.94
CA HIS A 181 -19.89 11.00 -15.08
C HIS A 181 -19.63 9.75 -14.23
N GLN A 182 -18.65 8.93 -14.64
CA GLN A 182 -18.20 7.78 -13.87
C GLN A 182 -17.60 8.20 -12.52
N ASP A 183 -17.70 7.31 -11.52
CA ASP A 183 -17.12 7.53 -10.20
C ASP A 183 -15.60 7.77 -10.30
N GLY A 184 -15.09 8.72 -9.49
CA GLY A 184 -13.69 9.13 -9.48
C GLY A 184 -13.33 10.25 -10.46
N ARG A 185 -14.24 10.66 -11.35
CA ARG A 185 -14.04 11.84 -12.20
C ARG A 185 -13.90 13.11 -11.36
N PRO A 186 -12.96 14.01 -11.69
CA PRO A 186 -12.82 15.27 -10.95
C PRO A 186 -14.04 16.17 -11.18
N CYS A 187 -14.53 16.78 -10.11
CA CYS A 187 -15.58 17.81 -10.13
C CYS A 187 -15.05 19.10 -9.48
N THR A 188 -15.87 20.16 -9.46
CA THR A 188 -15.49 21.51 -9.02
C THR A 188 -14.77 21.56 -7.66
N VAL A 189 -15.15 20.70 -6.71
CA VAL A 189 -14.61 20.69 -5.34
C VAL A 189 -14.04 19.33 -4.92
N GLY A 190 -13.97 18.34 -5.82
CA GLY A 190 -13.46 17.02 -5.47
C GLY A 190 -13.65 15.96 -6.55
N TYR A 191 -14.32 14.86 -6.24
CA TYR A 191 -14.59 13.77 -7.19
C TYR A 191 -16.06 13.33 -7.17
N CYS A 192 -16.51 12.81 -8.31
CA CYS A 192 -17.85 12.28 -8.46
C CYS A 192 -17.97 10.89 -7.82
N LYS A 193 -19.06 10.68 -7.07
CA LYS A 193 -19.46 9.36 -6.56
C LYS A 193 -20.97 9.27 -6.59
N GLN A 194 -21.51 8.27 -7.30
CA GLN A 194 -22.96 8.07 -7.47
C GLN A 194 -23.67 9.36 -7.94
N GLY A 195 -23.06 10.07 -8.89
CA GLY A 195 -23.62 11.30 -9.46
C GLY A 195 -23.55 12.54 -8.56
N THR A 196 -22.97 12.45 -7.36
CA THR A 196 -22.77 13.58 -6.44
C THR A 196 -21.29 13.96 -6.37
N CYS A 197 -21.00 15.27 -6.38
CA CYS A 197 -19.64 15.77 -6.18
C CYS A 197 -19.29 15.70 -4.69
N ILE A 198 -18.40 14.79 -4.31
CA ILE A 198 -17.87 14.67 -2.96
C ILE A 198 -16.64 15.55 -2.86
N ASN A 199 -16.60 16.40 -1.82
CA ASN A 199 -15.42 17.20 -1.51
C ASN A 199 -14.22 16.28 -1.29
N SER A 200 -13.19 16.48 -2.08
CA SER A 200 -11.85 15.99 -1.75
C SER A 200 -11.33 16.94 -0.70
N ASP A 201 -11.65 16.73 0.58
CA ASP A 201 -10.97 17.49 1.63
C ASP A 201 -9.47 17.36 1.36
N PRO A 202 -8.74 18.47 1.13
CA PRO A 202 -7.31 18.39 0.92
C PRO A 202 -6.74 17.74 2.17
N SER A 203 -6.07 16.60 2.00
CA SER A 203 -5.41 15.85 3.06
C SER A 203 -4.79 16.83 4.06
N TYR A 204 -5.03 16.64 5.36
CA TYR A 204 -4.55 17.50 6.45
C TYR A 204 -3.07 17.93 6.34
N ILE A 205 -2.28 17.13 5.59
CA ILE A 205 -0.89 17.35 5.25
C ILE A 205 -0.67 18.59 4.36
N SER A 206 -1.53 18.88 3.38
CA SER A 206 -1.37 20.10 2.56
C SER A 206 -1.68 21.36 3.36
N ARG A 207 -2.67 21.30 4.28
CA ARG A 207 -2.94 22.39 5.23
C ARG A 207 -1.84 22.58 6.25
N PHE A 208 -1.16 21.51 6.65
CA PHE A 208 0.00 21.60 7.53
C PHE A 208 1.16 22.35 6.86
N PHE A 209 1.42 22.12 5.58
CA PHE A 209 2.46 22.84 4.84
C PHE A 209 2.06 24.30 4.54
N ASP A 210 0.80 24.58 4.18
CA ASP A 210 0.32 25.96 4.00
C ASP A 210 0.38 26.79 5.31
N LEU A 211 0.15 26.15 6.47
CA LEU A 211 0.33 26.77 7.79
C LEU A 211 1.80 26.98 8.16
N ILE A 212 2.71 26.11 7.71
CA ILE A 212 4.15 26.23 7.97
C ILE A 212 4.80 27.30 7.08
N ASP A 213 4.41 27.40 5.81
CA ASP A 213 4.90 28.42 4.91
C ASP A 213 4.46 29.84 5.33
N GLN A 214 3.34 29.96 6.06
CA GLN A 214 2.90 31.22 6.69
C GLN A 214 3.61 31.54 8.02
N ILE A 215 4.35 30.61 8.63
CA ILE A 215 5.21 30.90 9.79
C ILE A 215 6.50 31.54 9.26
N SER A 216 6.37 32.84 8.96
CA SER A 216 7.40 33.75 8.48
C SER A 216 8.83 33.46 9.00
N PHE A 217 9.74 33.15 8.09
CA PHE A 217 11.19 33.13 8.34
C PHE A 217 11.67 34.45 8.97
N ASP A 218 11.00 35.57 8.70
CA ASP A 218 11.32 36.89 9.27
C ASP A 218 10.98 37.00 10.77
N PHE A 219 9.84 36.45 11.22
CA PHE A 219 9.51 36.40 12.65
C PHE A 219 10.45 35.46 13.41
N ILE A 220 10.77 34.32 12.81
CA ILE A 220 11.73 33.36 13.39
C ILE A 220 13.12 33.99 13.45
N ALA A 221 13.58 34.68 12.40
CA ALA A 221 14.90 35.32 12.37
C ALA A 221 15.03 36.45 13.41
N GLU A 222 14.00 37.28 13.60
CA GLU A 222 14.00 38.36 14.59
C GLU A 222 13.90 37.81 16.04
N ALA A 223 13.13 36.73 16.24
CA ALA A 223 12.97 36.06 17.53
C ALA A 223 14.23 35.27 17.96
N PHE A 224 14.93 34.64 17.01
CA PHE A 224 16.21 33.98 17.28
C PHE A 224 17.30 34.99 17.67
N LYS A 225 17.33 36.18 17.06
CA LYS A 225 18.34 37.21 17.37
C LYS A 225 18.28 37.73 18.81
N THR A 226 17.07 37.87 19.38
CA THR A 226 16.89 38.46 20.72
C THR A 226 16.92 37.43 21.85
N ASN A 227 16.61 36.16 21.58
CA ASN A 227 16.46 35.15 22.63
C ASN A 227 17.08 33.79 22.28
N MET A 228 18.15 33.77 21.47
CA MET A 228 18.85 32.55 21.02
C MET A 228 19.16 31.55 22.14
N VAL A 229 19.63 32.05 23.29
CA VAL A 229 20.03 31.20 24.43
C VAL A 229 18.84 30.46 25.04
N ALA A 230 17.67 31.11 25.15
CA ALA A 230 16.47 30.49 25.69
C ALA A 230 15.97 29.36 24.77
N PHE A 231 16.01 29.57 23.46
CA PHE A 231 15.64 28.53 22.50
C PHE A 231 16.57 27.33 22.56
N ILE A 232 17.89 27.55 22.57
CA ILE A 232 18.88 26.46 22.70
C ILE A 232 18.63 25.67 23.98
N GLN A 233 18.34 26.35 25.09
CA GLN A 233 18.05 25.68 26.36
C GLN A 233 16.78 24.83 26.29
N VAL A 234 15.70 25.33 25.68
CA VAL A 234 14.44 24.58 25.55
C VAL A 234 14.59 23.39 24.61
N PHE A 235 15.19 23.58 23.43
CA PHE A 235 15.41 22.47 22.48
C PHE A 235 16.39 21.43 23.03
N SER A 236 17.42 21.86 23.75
CA SER A 236 18.34 20.97 24.47
C SER A 236 17.56 20.13 25.48
N LEU A 237 16.73 20.73 26.33
CA LEU A 237 15.94 19.98 27.31
C LEU A 237 14.93 19.03 26.63
N LEU A 238 14.31 19.44 25.53
CA LEU A 238 13.37 18.59 24.77
C LEU A 238 14.04 17.37 24.13
N ILE A 239 15.33 17.45 23.80
CA ILE A 239 16.07 16.33 23.21
C ILE A 239 16.72 15.48 24.30
N TRP A 240 17.39 16.11 25.26
CA TRP A 240 18.18 15.41 26.28
C TRP A 240 17.32 14.76 27.37
N VAL A 241 16.17 15.31 27.74
CA VAL A 241 15.30 14.68 28.76
C VAL A 241 14.72 13.36 28.24
N PRO A 242 14.12 13.26 27.03
CA PRO A 242 13.66 11.99 26.50
C PRO A 242 14.79 10.99 26.26
N LEU A 243 15.94 11.41 25.72
CA LEU A 243 17.10 10.54 25.53
C LEU A 243 17.60 9.98 26.87
N SER A 244 17.65 10.82 27.91
CA SER A 244 17.99 10.39 29.28
C SER A 244 16.97 9.41 29.84
N CYS A 245 15.67 9.64 29.60
CA CYS A 245 14.62 8.68 29.96
C CYS A 245 14.77 7.34 29.22
N VAL A 246 15.11 7.36 27.92
CA VAL A 246 15.33 6.15 27.11
C VAL A 246 16.55 5.39 27.61
N VAL A 247 17.68 6.07 27.84
CA VAL A 247 18.90 5.46 28.39
C VAL A 247 18.61 4.89 29.78
N TRP A 248 17.93 5.62 30.66
CA TRP A 248 17.52 5.12 31.97
C TRP A 248 16.57 3.91 31.88
N CYS A 249 15.63 3.91 30.94
CA CYS A 249 14.76 2.76 30.70
C CYS A 249 15.55 1.54 30.23
N ARG A 250 16.53 1.74 29.33
CA ARG A 250 17.41 0.67 28.83
C ARG A 250 18.32 0.15 29.93
N ASP A 251 18.95 1.02 30.71
CA ASP A 251 19.83 0.64 31.81
C ASP A 251 19.05 -0.08 32.93
N LYS A 252 17.88 0.45 33.32
CA LYS A 252 17.00 -0.20 34.29
C LYS A 252 16.50 -1.55 33.81
N ARG A 253 16.30 -1.72 32.49
CA ARG A 253 16.02 -3.03 31.91
C ARG A 253 17.25 -3.94 32.05
N SER A 254 18.43 -3.48 31.65
CA SER A 254 19.71 -4.20 31.76
C SER A 254 20.00 -4.70 33.18
N GLN A 255 19.85 -3.84 34.19
CA GLN A 255 20.06 -4.21 35.60
C GLN A 255 19.10 -5.31 36.10
N LYS A 256 17.85 -5.32 35.63
CA LYS A 256 16.89 -6.40 35.94
C LYS A 256 17.35 -7.74 35.35
N TRP A 257 17.88 -7.74 34.13
CA TRP A 257 18.44 -8.94 33.51
C TRP A 257 19.63 -9.48 34.31
N SER A 258 20.62 -8.63 34.64
CA SER A 258 21.79 -9.06 35.42
C SER A 258 21.44 -9.60 36.81
N ARG A 259 20.43 -8.99 37.48
CA ARG A 259 19.93 -9.49 38.77
C ARG A 259 19.24 -10.85 38.65
N ASN A 260 18.46 -11.05 37.59
CA ASN A 260 17.82 -12.34 37.32
C ASN A 260 18.85 -13.43 37.03
N GLU A 261 19.90 -13.11 36.27
CA GLU A 261 21.00 -14.02 35.99
C GLU A 261 21.73 -14.46 37.26
N LEU A 262 22.06 -13.53 38.15
CA LEU A 262 22.63 -13.84 39.47
C LEU A 262 21.70 -14.70 40.34
N ASN A 263 20.38 -14.47 40.27
CA ASN A 263 19.39 -15.27 40.99
C ASN A 263 19.27 -16.69 40.44
N ILE A 264 19.39 -16.86 39.11
CA ILE A 264 19.43 -18.18 38.46
C ILE A 264 20.69 -18.93 38.87
N LYS A 265 21.86 -18.31 38.76
CA LYS A 265 23.13 -18.91 39.21
C LYS A 265 23.13 -19.27 40.70
N LYS A 266 22.51 -18.46 41.55
CA LYS A 266 22.30 -18.79 42.97
C LYS A 266 21.36 -20.01 43.17
N ARG A 267 20.37 -20.21 42.31
CA ARG A 267 19.49 -21.39 42.35
C ARG A 267 20.25 -22.63 41.87
N GLU A 268 21.00 -22.52 40.78
CA GLU A 268 21.83 -23.62 40.27
C GLU A 268 22.91 -24.04 41.27
N ASN A 269 23.67 -23.10 41.84
CA ASN A 269 24.66 -23.40 42.87
C ASN A 269 24.03 -24.04 44.13
N ARG A 270 22.77 -23.70 44.46
CA ARG A 270 22.06 -24.40 45.55
C ARG A 270 21.66 -25.82 45.16
N ASN A 271 21.37 -26.08 43.90
CA ASN A 271 20.98 -27.40 43.41
C ASN A 271 22.19 -28.33 43.19
N LEU A 272 23.40 -27.76 43.07
CA LEU A 272 24.67 -28.50 42.90
C LEU A 272 25.39 -28.81 44.23
N MET A 273 24.90 -28.31 45.37
CA MET A 273 25.41 -28.68 46.69
C MET A 273 24.76 -29.99 47.17
N VAL A 274 25.45 -31.10 46.90
CA VAL A 274 25.02 -32.47 47.17
C VAL A 274 26.13 -33.15 48.00
N ASP A 275 25.76 -33.89 49.05
CA ASP A 275 26.73 -34.67 49.84
C ASP A 275 27.33 -35.83 49.01
N GLN A 276 28.40 -36.47 49.50
CA GLN A 276 29.05 -37.61 48.81
C GLN A 276 28.10 -38.78 48.47
N ASP A 277 26.96 -38.88 49.16
CA ASP A 277 25.92 -39.89 48.91
C ASP A 277 24.81 -39.43 47.93
N GLY A 278 25.00 -38.31 47.22
CA GLY A 278 24.10 -37.89 46.13
C GLY A 278 22.79 -37.22 46.56
N ARG A 279 22.63 -36.85 47.84
CA ARG A 279 21.43 -36.14 48.34
C ARG A 279 21.67 -34.63 48.53
N PRO A 280 20.71 -33.75 48.20
CA PRO A 280 20.87 -32.31 48.35
C PRO A 280 20.98 -31.90 49.83
N ILE A 281 21.99 -31.09 50.15
CA ILE A 281 22.28 -30.66 51.53
C ILE A 281 21.21 -29.67 52.02
N LYS A 282 20.39 -30.07 53.01
CA LYS A 282 19.49 -29.12 53.70
C LYS A 282 20.28 -28.32 54.72
N ARG A 283 20.23 -26.99 54.63
CA ARG A 283 20.90 -26.11 55.61
C ARG A 283 20.37 -26.38 57.02
N PRO A 284 21.22 -26.32 58.06
CA PRO A 284 20.75 -26.32 59.43
C PRO A 284 19.84 -25.10 59.67
N VAL A 285 18.69 -25.35 60.29
CA VAL A 285 17.78 -24.30 60.76
C VAL A 285 18.55 -23.43 61.75
N LYS A 286 18.74 -22.15 61.44
CA LYS A 286 19.25 -21.19 62.43
C LYS A 286 18.26 -21.16 63.60
N LYS A 287 18.69 -21.62 64.79
CA LYS A 287 17.95 -21.44 66.04
C LYS A 287 17.68 -19.95 66.27
N PRO A 288 16.53 -19.56 66.83
CA PRO A 288 16.31 -18.18 67.23
C PRO A 288 17.18 -17.90 68.46
N ARG A 289 17.99 -16.85 68.37
CA ARG A 289 18.76 -16.23 69.45
C ARG A 289 18.95 -14.78 69.03
N SER A 290 18.82 -13.77 69.86
CA SER A 290 18.19 -13.49 71.15
C SER A 290 18.39 -11.96 71.28
N ASP A 291 17.50 -11.25 71.95
CA ASP A 291 17.47 -9.78 71.96
C ASP A 291 18.76 -9.09 72.45
N ASN A 292 19.11 -7.98 71.76
CA ASN A 292 19.74 -6.71 72.22
C ASN A 292 21.20 -6.68 72.78
N PRO A 293 21.84 -5.51 73.03
CA PRO A 293 21.84 -4.15 72.42
C PRO A 293 23.27 -3.61 72.09
N TYR A 294 23.38 -2.40 71.48
CA TYR A 294 24.60 -1.58 71.20
C TYR A 294 25.56 -2.12 70.11
N LEU A 295 25.93 -1.37 69.07
CA LEU A 295 26.63 -0.08 69.11
C LEU A 295 26.37 0.74 67.83
N SER A 296 25.93 1.99 68.05
CA SER A 296 25.82 3.08 67.08
C SER A 296 27.18 3.75 66.85
N MET A 297 27.39 4.30 65.66
CA MET A 297 28.01 5.62 65.54
C MET A 297 27.28 6.41 64.44
N GLU A 298 26.63 7.48 64.89
CA GLU A 298 26.00 8.55 64.11
C GLU A 298 26.91 9.79 64.20
N PRO A 299 26.69 10.81 63.37
CA PRO A 299 26.07 12.01 63.96
C PRO A 299 25.00 12.71 63.07
N ARG A 300 23.81 12.91 63.64
CA ARG A 300 23.09 14.20 63.92
C ARG A 300 23.41 15.41 63.04
N SER A 301 22.51 16.36 62.71
CA SER A 301 21.07 16.66 62.90
C SER A 301 20.88 18.10 62.33
N LEU A 302 19.74 18.58 61.81
CA LEU A 302 18.67 19.22 62.61
C LEU A 302 17.54 19.79 61.71
N SER A 303 16.29 19.46 62.11
CA SER A 303 15.03 20.25 62.17
C SER A 303 14.52 21.10 60.97
N GLY A 304 13.23 21.15 60.63
CA GLY A 304 12.03 20.83 61.43
C GLY A 304 10.70 20.83 60.64
N ARG A 305 9.64 20.40 61.34
CA ARG A 305 8.19 20.25 61.02
C ARG A 305 7.40 21.53 61.41
N PRO A 306 6.09 21.75 61.09
CA PRO A 306 4.90 20.85 61.31
C PRO A 306 3.86 20.78 60.13
N TYR A 307 3.06 19.70 59.96
CA TYR A 307 1.62 19.48 60.34
C TYR A 307 0.64 20.59 59.88
N SER A 308 -0.55 20.38 59.27
CA SER A 308 -1.59 19.35 59.47
C SER A 308 -2.71 19.31 58.39
N SER A 309 -3.25 18.10 58.15
CA SER A 309 -4.65 17.67 57.88
C SER A 309 -5.49 18.11 56.65
N ARG A 310 -5.88 17.15 55.77
CA ARG A 310 -7.28 16.65 55.59
C ARG A 310 -7.43 15.50 54.57
N ALA A 311 -8.23 14.50 54.91
CA ALA A 311 -9.05 13.65 54.01
C ALA A 311 -10.55 14.06 54.24
N PRO A 312 -11.62 13.49 53.60
CA PRO A 312 -11.75 12.39 52.61
C PRO A 312 -12.80 12.62 51.45
N SER A 313 -13.14 11.53 50.71
CA SER A 313 -14.35 11.26 49.87
C SER A 313 -14.44 11.89 48.45
N THR A 314 -14.90 11.24 47.36
CA THR A 314 -15.64 9.97 47.12
C THR A 314 -15.57 9.60 45.63
N LYS A 315 -15.62 8.29 45.30
CA LYS A 315 -15.84 7.76 43.92
C LYS A 315 -17.34 7.64 43.61
N PRO A 316 -17.72 7.50 42.33
CA PRO A 316 -18.20 6.20 41.82
C PRO A 316 -17.54 5.89 40.45
N GLY A 317 -17.47 4.70 39.87
CA GLY A 317 -18.10 3.39 40.04
C GLY A 317 -18.01 2.76 38.63
N LYS A 318 -17.07 1.83 38.39
CA LYS A 318 -16.90 1.18 37.07
C LYS A 318 -17.77 -0.08 37.01
N SER A 319 -18.71 -0.10 36.06
CA SER A 319 -19.47 -1.30 35.70
C SER A 319 -18.62 -2.24 34.85
N GLN A 320 -18.62 -3.52 35.23
CA GLN A 320 -18.05 -4.63 34.47
C GLN A 320 -18.91 -4.94 33.24
N LYS A 321 -18.27 -5.25 32.10
CA LYS A 321 -18.88 -6.10 31.05
C LYS A 321 -17.84 -7.11 30.58
N ASN A 322 -18.23 -8.37 30.71
CA ASN A 322 -17.49 -9.58 30.36
C ASN A 322 -17.18 -9.66 28.86
N LYS A 323 -15.93 -9.96 28.50
CA LYS A 323 -15.54 -10.40 27.15
C LYS A 323 -15.34 -11.92 27.16
N VAL A 324 -16.26 -12.61 26.49
CA VAL A 324 -16.17 -14.04 26.15
C VAL A 324 -15.16 -14.21 25.00
N LYS A 325 -14.20 -15.12 25.16
CA LYS A 325 -13.25 -15.55 24.10
C LYS A 325 -13.82 -16.73 23.32
N PRO A 326 -13.68 -16.80 21.98
CA PRO A 326 -13.99 -18.01 21.23
C PRO A 326 -12.78 -18.97 21.22
N ASN A 327 -13.10 -20.25 21.32
CA ASN A 327 -12.19 -21.39 21.48
C ASN A 327 -11.86 -22.01 20.12
N ARG A 328 -10.56 -22.25 19.85
CA ARG A 328 -10.08 -23.00 18.68
C ARG A 328 -10.33 -24.49 18.88
N ARG A 329 -11.01 -25.16 17.95
CA ARG A 329 -11.00 -26.62 17.81
C ARG A 329 -10.36 -27.02 16.49
N ARG A 330 -9.41 -27.97 16.59
CA ARG A 330 -8.84 -28.78 15.51
C ARG A 330 -9.94 -29.62 14.84
N ARG A 331 -9.79 -29.91 13.55
CA ARG A 331 -10.41 -31.07 12.91
C ARG A 331 -9.43 -31.65 11.89
N ASP A 332 -9.09 -32.90 12.13
CA ASP A 332 -8.24 -33.76 11.30
C ASP A 332 -9.00 -34.28 10.06
N GLU A 333 -8.22 -34.86 9.16
CA GLU A 333 -8.49 -35.35 7.80
C GLU A 333 -9.61 -36.40 7.66
N ASN A 334 -10.25 -36.47 6.47
CA ASN A 334 -10.43 -37.71 5.70
C ASN A 334 -11.01 -37.49 4.29
N HIS A 335 -10.23 -37.88 3.29
CA HIS A 335 -10.56 -38.70 2.11
C HIS A 335 -12.04 -39.06 1.84
N LEU A 336 -12.56 -38.77 0.63
CA LEU A 336 -12.87 -39.76 -0.43
C LEU A 336 -13.46 -39.10 -1.70
N SER A 337 -13.04 -39.66 -2.83
CA SER A 337 -13.47 -39.50 -4.22
C SER A 337 -14.95 -39.81 -4.50
N MET A 338 -15.54 -39.23 -5.54
CA MET A 338 -16.40 -39.97 -6.49
C MET A 338 -16.58 -39.26 -7.84
N SER A 339 -16.58 -40.09 -8.87
CA SER A 339 -16.65 -39.82 -10.31
C SER A 339 -18.09 -39.79 -10.84
N ARG A 340 -18.25 -39.13 -11.99
CA ARG A 340 -19.00 -39.45 -13.24
C ARG A 340 -20.35 -40.21 -13.26
N ASP A 341 -21.08 -39.84 -14.32
CA ASP A 341 -22.17 -40.52 -15.08
C ASP A 341 -23.59 -40.42 -14.48
N LEU A 342 -24.70 -40.36 -15.22
CA LEU A 342 -25.12 -40.12 -16.61
C LEU A 342 -26.67 -40.01 -16.55
N ASP A 343 -27.30 -39.50 -17.62
CA ASP A 343 -28.75 -39.56 -17.95
C ASP A 343 -29.70 -38.74 -17.05
N GLY A 344 -30.76 -38.10 -17.51
CA GLY A 344 -31.54 -38.21 -18.74
C GLY A 344 -33.00 -37.87 -18.37
N ASP A 345 -33.71 -37.24 -19.29
CA ASP A 345 -35.18 -37.11 -19.37
C ASP A 345 -35.97 -36.07 -18.55
N SER A 346 -36.47 -35.09 -19.33
CA SER A 346 -37.89 -34.88 -19.64
C SER A 346 -38.83 -34.08 -18.72
N VAL A 347 -39.38 -33.03 -19.35
CA VAL A 347 -40.76 -32.50 -19.28
C VAL A 347 -41.16 -31.67 -18.03
N ALA A 348 -41.26 -30.36 -18.23
CA ALA A 348 -42.54 -29.60 -18.31
C ALA A 348 -42.24 -28.11 -18.56
#